data_AF-A0A7Y2YQD3-F1
#
_entry.id   AF-A0A7Y2YQD3-F1
#
_cell.length_a   1.000
_cell.length_b   1.000
_cell.length_c   1.000
_cell.angle_alpha   90.00
_cell.angle_beta   90.00
_cell.angle_gamma   90.00
#
_symmetry.space_group_name_H-M   'P 1'
#
loop_
_entity.id
_entity.type
_entity.pdbx_description
1 polymer ?
#
loop_
_entity_poly.entity_id
_entity_poly.type
_entity_poly.pdbx_seq_one_letter_code
_entity_poly.pdbx_strand_id
1 'polypeptide(L)' 'MKHTNLFCIIALLAVSVVGAQVVTTSDAIALALENNYGIKIANNNVEVAENNKNVLNSGFLPTLTGNAGATFNRDNI' A
#
# COMPACT_ATOMS: atom_id res chain seq x y z
N MET A 1 -14.36 -37.48 41.07
CA MET A 1 -13.94 -37.45 39.66
C MET A 1 -14.44 -36.21 38.89
N LYS A 2 -15.72 -35.81 38.98
CA LYS A 2 -16.23 -34.59 38.31
C LYS A 2 -15.57 -33.28 38.77
N HIS A 3 -15.33 -33.10 40.07
CA HIS A 3 -14.68 -31.88 40.60
C HIS A 3 -13.19 -31.77 40.23
N THR A 4 -12.48 -32.90 40.13
CA THR A 4 -11.08 -32.95 39.69
C THR A 4 -10.94 -32.50 38.22
N ASN A 5 -11.85 -32.95 37.35
CA ASN A 5 -11.85 -32.55 35.94
C ASN A 5 -12.19 -31.07 35.77
N LEU A 6 -13.14 -30.55 36.57
CA LEU A 6 -13.49 -29.13 36.59
C LEU A 6 -12.30 -28.26 37.03
N PHE A 7 -11.56 -28.70 38.05
CA PHE A 7 -10.36 -28.01 38.52
C PHE A 7 -9.26 -27.98 37.46
N CYS A 8 -9.05 -29.08 36.72
CA CYS A 8 -8.09 -29.12 35.62
C CYS A 8 -8.46 -28.18 34.47
N ILE A 9 -9.75 -28.06 34.13
CA ILE A 9 -10.22 -27.13 33.07
C ILE A 9 -9.98 -25.68 33.48
N ILE A 10 -10.25 -25.33 34.73
CA ILE A 10 -10.02 -23.98 35.26
C ILE A 10 -8.52 -23.65 35.27
N ALA A 11 -7.67 -24.61 35.66
CA ALA A 11 -6.23 -24.44 35.65
C ALA A 11 -5.68 -24.23 34.23
N LEU A 12 -6.22 -24.93 33.23
CA LEU A 12 -5.82 -24.78 31.82
C LEU A 12 -6.22 -23.42 31.25
N LEU A 13 -7.41 -22.91 31.60
CA LEU A 13 -7.88 -21.58 31.20
C LEU A 13 -7.07 -20.43 31.84
N ALA A 14 -6.58 -20.62 33.06
CA ALA A 14 -5.77 -19.62 33.76
C ALA A 14 -4.39 -19.42 33.10
N VAL A 15 -3.82 -20.48 32.50
CA VAL A 15 -2.53 -20.41 31.78
C VAL A 15 -2.63 -19.58 30.50
N SER A 16 -3.77 -19.57 29.82
CA SER A 16 -3.96 -18.83 28.56
C SER A 16 -3.92 -17.31 28.70
N VAL A 17 -4.13 -16.79 29.92
CA VAL A 17 -4.19 -15.34 30.20
C VAL A 17 -2.81 -14.71 30.35
N VAL A 18 -1.75 -15.50 30.60
CA VAL A 18 -0.40 -15.00 30.90
C VAL A 18 0.33 -14.44 29.66
N GLY A 19 -0.26 -14.54 28.46
CA GLY A 19 0.34 -14.10 27.20
C GLY A 19 -0.13 -12.75 26.66
N ALA A 20 -1.01 -12.01 27.35
CA ALA A 20 -1.49 -10.71 26.87
C ALA A 20 -0.38 -9.65 27.03
N GLN A 21 0.43 -9.48 25.98
CA GLN A 21 1.43 -8.41 25.91
C GLN A 21 0.68 -7.07 25.92
N VAL A 22 0.88 -6.27 26.98
CA VAL A 22 0.36 -4.91 27.05
C VAL A 22 1.13 -4.10 26.01
N VAL A 23 0.50 -3.86 24.85
CA VAL A 23 1.04 -2.94 23.85
C VAL A 23 1.08 -1.57 24.50
N THR A 24 2.28 -1.05 24.72
CA THR A 24 2.42 0.30 25.27
C THR A 24 1.90 1.29 24.23
N THR A 25 1.41 2.45 24.66
CA THR A 25 0.91 3.49 23.73
C THR A 25 1.96 3.87 22.68
N SER A 26 3.25 3.83 23.03
CA SER A 26 4.36 4.03 22.11
C SER A 26 4.42 2.96 21.02
N ASP A 27 4.29 1.68 21.40
CA ASP A 27 4.32 0.55 20.46
C ASP A 27 3.11 0.56 19.53
N ALA A 28 1.93 0.95 20.05
CA ALA A 28 0.72 1.11 19.24
C ALA A 28 0.87 2.22 18.19
N ILE A 29 1.51 3.35 18.56
CA ILE A 29 1.78 4.45 17.63
C ILE A 29 2.80 4.02 16.57
N ALA A 30 3.88 3.35 16.97
CA ALA A 30 4.89 2.83 16.05
C ALA A 30 4.28 1.84 15.04
N LEU A 31 3.48 0.88 15.52
CA LEU A 31 2.81 -0.10 14.68
C LEU A 31 1.80 0.55 13.73
N ALA A 32 1.05 1.55 14.22
CA ALA A 32 0.09 2.29 13.43
C ALA A 32 0.74 3.15 12.35
N LEU A 33 1.93 3.74 12.61
CA LEU A 33 2.71 4.51 11.65
C LEU A 33 3.36 3.61 10.59
N GLU A 34 3.98 2.49 11.01
CA GLU A 34 4.63 1.52 10.11
C GLU A 34 3.62 0.89 9.12
N ASN A 35 2.40 0.63 9.60
CA ASN A 35 1.33 0.06 8.79
C ASN A 35 0.31 1.11 8.33
N ASN A 36 0.61 2.41 8.47
CA ASN A 36 -0.30 3.45 8.01
C ASN A 36 -0.33 3.48 6.48
N TYR A 37 -1.39 2.95 5.89
CA TYR A 37 -1.60 3.04 4.45
C TYR A 37 -1.63 4.49 3.96
N GLY A 38 -2.09 5.45 4.78
CA GLY A 38 -2.07 6.87 4.45
C GLY A 38 -0.67 7.41 4.21
N ILE A 39 0.29 7.10 5.09
CA ILE A 39 1.69 7.51 4.93
C ILE A 39 2.33 6.82 3.72
N LYS A 40 2.09 5.52 3.53
CA LYS A 40 2.59 4.78 2.35
C LYS A 40 2.07 5.36 1.04
N ILE A 41 0.78 5.70 0.98
CA ILE A 41 0.17 6.35 -0.19
C ILE A 41 0.76 7.74 -0.40
N ALA A 42 0.93 8.53 0.67
CA ALA A 42 1.52 9.86 0.57
C ALA A 42 2.95 9.82 0.01
N ASN A 43 3.79 8.88 0.49
CA ASN A 43 5.15 8.68 -0.03
C ASN A 43 5.15 8.26 -1.50
N ASN A 44 4.31 7.28 -1.86
CA ASN A 44 4.18 6.86 -3.27
C ASN A 44 3.71 8.01 -4.17
N ASN A 45 2.82 8.89 -3.69
CA ASN A 45 2.38 10.05 -4.46
C ASN A 45 3.52 11.05 -4.68
N VAL A 46 4.42 11.23 -3.71
CA VAL A 46 5.62 12.06 -3.87
C VAL A 46 6.54 11.47 -4.93
N GLU A 47 6.81 10.16 -4.87
CA GLU A 47 7.65 9.47 -5.86
C GLU A 47 7.07 9.54 -7.27
N VAL A 48 5.75 9.38 -7.41
CA VAL A 48 5.05 9.56 -8.69
C VAL A 48 5.18 11.00 -9.20
N ALA A 49 5.04 11.99 -8.32
CA ALA A 49 5.20 13.40 -8.68
C ALA A 49 6.63 13.71 -9.14
N GLU A 50 7.66 13.15 -8.49
CA GLU A 50 9.06 13.28 -8.89
C GLU A 50 9.32 12.64 -10.26
N ASN A 51 8.81 11.43 -10.50
CA ASN A 51 8.94 10.74 -11.78
C ASN A 51 8.23 11.48 -12.93
N ASN A 52 7.08 12.09 -12.67
CA ASN A 52 6.37 12.91 -13.66
C ASN A 52 7.05 14.25 -13.93
N LYS A 53 7.72 14.83 -12.92
CA LYS A 53 8.50 16.07 -13.06
C LYS A 53 9.85 15.86 -13.75
N ASN A 54 10.35 14.62 -13.81
CA ASN A 54 11.67 14.31 -14.35
C ASN A 54 11.83 14.87 -15.79
N VAL A 55 12.99 15.46 -16.10
CA VAL A 55 13.32 16.09 -17.38
C VAL A 55 13.12 15.15 -18.58
N LEU A 56 13.26 13.84 -18.37
CA LEU A 56 13.00 12.83 -19.40
C LEU A 56 11.51 12.65 -19.69
N ASN A 57 10.65 12.91 -18.71
CA ASN A 57 9.19 12.80 -18.81
C ASN A 57 8.51 14.14 -19.13
N SER A 58 9.28 15.24 -19.12
CA SER A 58 8.77 16.59 -19.40
C SER A 58 8.73 16.94 -20.89
N GLY A 59 9.03 16.01 -21.79
CA GLY A 59 9.13 16.29 -23.23
C GLY A 59 10.27 17.24 -23.60
N PHE A 60 11.32 17.33 -22.77
CA PHE A 60 12.46 18.24 -23.00
C PHE A 60 13.30 17.85 -24.22
N LEU A 61 13.29 16.57 -24.59
CA LEU A 61 14.07 16.07 -25.72
C LEU A 61 13.32 16.28 -27.05
N PRO A 62 14.03 16.65 -28.13
CA PRO A 62 13.42 16.78 -29.45
C PRO A 62 12.93 15.41 -29.95
N THR A 63 11.70 15.37 -30.44
CA THR A 63 11.10 14.19 -31.08
C THR A 63 11.18 14.30 -32.61
N LEU A 64 11.60 13.23 -33.27
CA LEU A 64 11.59 13.11 -34.73
C LEU A 64 10.49 12.13 -35.14
N THR A 65 9.54 12.59 -35.95
CA THR A 65 8.42 11.77 -36.43
C THR A 65 8.29 11.90 -37.95
N GLY A 66 8.22 10.77 -38.65
CA GLY A 66 7.98 10.72 -40.10
C GLY A 66 6.56 10.26 -40.39
N ASN A 67 5.79 11.08 -41.12
CA ASN A 67 4.44 10.75 -41.57
C ASN A 67 4.38 10.70 -43.11
N ALA A 68 3.72 9.68 -43.65
CA ALA A 68 3.44 9.55 -45.08
C ALA A 68 1.97 9.13 -45.28
N GLY A 69 1.25 9.77 -46.19
CA GLY A 69 -0.15 9.47 -46.47
C GLY A 69 -0.60 10.00 -47.83
N ALA A 70 -1.61 9.34 -48.41
CA ALA A 70 -2.24 9.75 -49.66
C ALA A 70 -3.77 9.73 -49.49
N THR A 71 -4.44 10.79 -49.92
CA THR A 71 -5.91 10.90 -49.87
C THR A 71 -6.43 11.09 -51.29
N PHE A 72 -7.29 10.18 -51.73
CA PHE A 72 -7.96 10.28 -53.02
C PHE A 72 -9.44 10.50 -52.76
N ASN A 73 -9.96 11.65 -53.19
CA ASN A 73 -11.40 11.94 -53.17
C ASN A 73 -11.90 12.06 -54.61
N ARG A 74 -13.05 11.44 -54.90
CA ARG A 74 -13.71 11.53 -56.20
C ARG A 74 -15.14 11.97 -55.97
N ASP A 75 -15.37 13.27 -56.09
CA ASP A 75 -16.70 13.85 -56.10
C ASP A 75 -17.24 13.86 -57.53
N ASN A 76 -18.46 13.34 -57.71
CA ASN A 76 -19.20 13.40 -58.97
C ASN A 76 -20.04 14.68 -58.96
N ILE A 77 -19.86 15.54 -59.98
CA ILE A 77 -20.75 16.67 -60.27
C ILE A 77 -21.69 16.31 -61.41
#